data_AF-A0AA42YW53-F1
#
_entry.id   AF-A0AA42YW53-F1
#
_cell.length_a   1.000
_cell.length_b   1.000
_cell.length_c   1.000
_cell.angle_alpha   90.00
_cell.angle_beta   90.00
_cell.angle_gamma   90.00
#
_symmetry.space_group_name_H-M   'P 1'
#
loop_
_entity.id
_entity.type
_entity.pdbx_description
1 polymer ?
#
loop_
_entity_poly.entity_id
_entity_poly.type
_entity_poly.pdbx_seq_one_letter_code
_entity_poly.pdbx_strand_id
1 'polypeptide(L)'
;MRTWAAIGVCLMAAGCAAQQAPSTEDTLFTSLAAERAKELAPDLHRRAQTAWSAAREADRGGDAKAADDFRTEARLWLAAAAAEAERVELGRRRIELQAEEERWAKQLARDQAAAGVVAQDISRYEARAVALKEAERLSPASDHGSSEEVVAALLTRVRLNLALAKALGANEGELLPLEKRADSIERQYPRSAKRAETLHLETEALIGAMRARWPEPLPGAAAELVETALVTGFSADRTNTGVIVRSERFFKASGQVSSATVKRFHGLLQAFPHGPVACQVAVPELRSRVWARRVASLVERFGRMGDPGRVSTGMVVTDALGAGTVQCTFAAYRGGGGAEPIAR
;
A
#
# COMPACT_ATOMS: atom_id res chain seq x y z
N MET A 1 -27.70 -63.45 -56.57
CA MET A 1 -26.28 -63.64 -56.18
C MET A 1 -26.27 -63.77 -54.65
N ARG A 2 -26.38 -64.96 -54.04
CA ARG A 2 -25.34 -66.02 -53.85
C ARG A 2 -24.01 -65.37 -53.46
N THR A 3 -23.49 -65.48 -52.23
CA THR A 3 -23.06 -66.68 -51.47
C THR A 3 -22.88 -66.31 -49.98
N TRP A 4 -23.56 -66.89 -48.98
CA TRP A 4 -23.21 -68.09 -48.17
C TRP A 4 -21.73 -68.54 -48.13
N ALA A 5 -21.11 -68.48 -46.94
CA ALA A 5 -20.16 -69.45 -46.36
C ALA A 5 -19.88 -69.08 -44.89
N ALA A 6 -20.39 -69.84 -43.91
CA ALA A 6 -19.73 -70.95 -43.19
C ALA A 6 -19.11 -70.47 -41.86
N ILE A 7 -19.80 -70.65 -40.73
CA ILE A 7 -19.68 -71.79 -39.79
C ILE A 7 -18.23 -72.05 -39.35
N GLY A 8 -17.94 -71.66 -38.12
CA GLY A 8 -16.77 -72.05 -37.34
C GLY A 8 -17.14 -72.16 -35.87
N VAL A 9 -17.91 -73.20 -35.53
CA VAL A 9 -18.17 -73.62 -34.14
C VAL A 9 -16.91 -74.31 -33.64
N CYS A 10 -16.21 -73.69 -32.68
CA CYS A 10 -15.22 -74.36 -31.84
C CYS A 10 -15.81 -74.52 -30.44
N LEU A 11 -16.49 -75.65 -30.24
CA LEU A 11 -16.71 -76.26 -28.93
C LEU A 11 -15.34 -76.67 -28.36
N MET A 12 -14.87 -75.95 -27.34
CA MET A 12 -13.91 -76.47 -26.38
C MET A 12 -14.54 -76.39 -25.00
N ALA A 13 -15.14 -77.50 -24.61
CA ALA A 13 -15.46 -77.79 -23.22
C ALA A 13 -14.20 -78.35 -22.56
N ALA A 14 -13.56 -77.58 -21.68
CA ALA A 14 -12.74 -78.09 -20.59
C ALA A 14 -12.37 -76.94 -19.64
N GLY A 15 -12.84 -77.04 -18.39
CA GLY A 15 -12.27 -76.31 -17.26
C GLY A 15 -13.13 -75.20 -16.69
N CYS A 16 -14.03 -75.56 -15.78
CA CYS A 16 -14.41 -74.67 -14.68
C CYS A 16 -13.15 -74.32 -13.88
N ALA A 17 -12.49 -73.22 -14.24
CA ALA A 17 -11.61 -72.51 -13.32
C ALA A 17 -12.35 -71.23 -12.96
N ALA A 18 -13.07 -71.28 -11.84
CA ALA A 18 -13.45 -70.08 -11.12
C ALA A 18 -12.15 -69.34 -10.81
N GLN A 19 -11.84 -68.33 -11.62
CA GLN A 19 -10.73 -67.43 -11.37
C GLN A 19 -11.16 -66.60 -10.16
N GLN A 20 -10.82 -67.11 -8.98
CA GLN A 20 -10.97 -66.41 -7.73
C GLN A 20 -10.23 -65.08 -7.89
N ALA A 21 -10.99 -63.99 -7.94
CA ALA A 21 -10.43 -62.68 -7.68
C ALA A 21 -9.68 -62.77 -6.34
N PRO A 22 -8.45 -62.24 -6.24
CA PRO A 22 -7.74 -62.20 -4.97
C PRO A 22 -8.69 -61.61 -3.92
N SER A 23 -8.80 -62.27 -2.77
CA SER A 23 -9.76 -61.91 -1.75
C SER A 23 -9.60 -60.43 -1.39
N THR A 24 -10.67 -59.64 -1.54
CA THR A 24 -10.79 -58.23 -1.14
C THR A 24 -10.54 -57.99 0.36
N GLU A 25 -10.14 -59.03 1.09
CA GLU A 25 -9.87 -59.06 2.52
C GLU A 25 -8.61 -58.29 2.92
N ASP A 26 -7.52 -58.41 2.16
CA ASP A 26 -6.22 -57.82 2.54
C ASP A 26 -6.04 -56.38 2.05
N THR A 27 -6.89 -55.89 1.15
CA THR A 27 -6.73 -54.55 0.55
C THR A 27 -7.41 -53.43 1.32
N LEU A 28 -8.41 -53.73 2.17
CA LEU A 28 -9.23 -52.70 2.81
C LEU A 28 -8.43 -51.92 3.88
N PHE A 29 -7.74 -52.66 4.76
CA PHE A 29 -7.00 -52.09 5.90
C PHE A 29 -5.53 -51.79 5.61
N THR A 30 -5.02 -52.14 4.43
CA THR A 30 -3.62 -51.89 4.02
C THR A 30 -3.45 -50.60 3.22
N SER A 31 -4.55 -49.88 2.95
CA SER A 31 -4.48 -48.59 2.27
C SER A 31 -3.76 -47.54 3.14
N LEU A 32 -3.11 -46.58 2.47
CA LEU A 32 -2.48 -45.44 3.14
C LEU A 32 -3.47 -44.67 4.03
N ALA A 33 -4.74 -44.58 3.60
CA ALA A 33 -5.81 -43.95 4.36
C ALA A 33 -6.16 -44.75 5.63
N ALA A 34 -6.16 -46.08 5.56
CA ALA A 34 -6.38 -46.94 6.72
C ALA A 34 -5.24 -46.87 7.74
N GLU A 35 -3.98 -46.84 7.28
CA GLU A 35 -2.83 -46.65 8.18
C GLU A 35 -2.85 -45.26 8.86
N ARG A 36 -3.19 -44.20 8.12
CA ARG A 36 -3.40 -42.87 8.72
C ARG A 36 -4.57 -42.84 9.70
N ALA A 37 -5.68 -43.50 9.37
CA ALA A 37 -6.83 -43.62 10.25
C ALA A 37 -6.49 -44.34 11.55
N LYS A 38 -5.64 -45.37 11.50
CA LYS A 38 -5.14 -46.08 12.67
C LYS A 38 -4.31 -45.19 13.60
N GLU A 39 -3.55 -44.24 13.06
CA GLU A 39 -2.75 -43.30 13.86
C GLU A 39 -3.56 -42.12 14.41
N LEU A 40 -4.46 -41.55 13.60
CA LEU A 40 -5.13 -40.28 13.92
C LEU A 40 -6.57 -40.45 14.44
N ALA A 41 -7.24 -41.55 14.13
CA ALA A 41 -8.59 -41.90 14.58
C ALA A 41 -8.69 -43.37 15.04
N PRO A 42 -7.87 -43.78 16.03
CA PRO A 42 -7.67 -45.19 16.40
C PRO A 42 -8.94 -45.88 16.92
N ASP A 43 -9.87 -45.13 17.51
CA ASP A 43 -11.15 -45.60 18.02
C ASP A 43 -12.12 -45.98 16.89
N LEU A 44 -12.24 -45.14 15.85
CA LEU A 44 -13.06 -45.42 14.67
C LEU A 44 -12.46 -46.56 13.83
N HIS A 45 -11.14 -46.57 13.68
CA HIS A 45 -10.44 -47.65 13.02
C HIS A 45 -10.66 -49.01 13.72
N ARG A 46 -10.68 -49.02 15.06
CA ARG A 46 -10.98 -50.23 15.85
C ARG A 46 -12.41 -50.72 15.63
N ARG A 47 -13.40 -49.82 15.55
CA ARG A 47 -14.79 -50.19 15.24
C ARG A 47 -14.92 -50.83 13.86
N ALA A 48 -14.20 -50.32 12.86
CA ALA A 48 -14.13 -50.94 11.55
C ALA A 48 -13.56 -52.36 11.59
N GLN A 49 -12.48 -52.58 12.36
CA GLN A 49 -11.91 -53.92 12.55
C GLN A 49 -12.88 -54.88 13.26
N THR A 50 -13.59 -54.40 14.29
CA THR A 50 -14.59 -55.21 15.01
C THR A 50 -15.76 -55.62 14.11
N ALA A 51 -16.31 -54.69 13.33
CA ALA A 51 -17.36 -55.01 12.36
C ALA A 51 -16.85 -56.00 11.29
N TRP A 52 -15.60 -55.86 10.83
CA TRP A 52 -15.01 -56.79 9.89
C TRP A 52 -14.81 -58.20 10.48
N SER A 53 -14.42 -58.30 11.75
CA SER A 53 -14.36 -59.60 12.43
C SER A 53 -15.74 -60.25 12.59
N ALA A 54 -16.77 -59.47 12.91
CA ALA A 54 -18.15 -59.94 13.02
C ALA A 54 -18.69 -60.45 11.66
N ALA A 55 -18.34 -59.77 10.56
CA ALA A 55 -18.65 -60.25 9.21
C ALA A 55 -18.05 -61.64 8.92
N ARG A 56 -16.79 -61.85 9.30
CA ARG A 56 -16.11 -63.15 9.14
C ARG A 56 -16.70 -64.26 10.00
N GLU A 57 -17.25 -63.91 11.16
CA GLU A 57 -17.94 -64.88 12.03
C GLU A 57 -19.31 -65.27 11.46
N ALA A 58 -20.09 -64.30 10.98
CA ALA A 58 -21.38 -64.54 10.33
C ALA A 58 -21.24 -65.41 9.06
N ASP A 59 -20.21 -65.14 8.24
CA ASP A 59 -19.91 -65.90 7.03
C ASP A 59 -19.57 -67.38 7.35
N ARG A 60 -18.79 -67.62 8.41
CA ARG A 60 -18.49 -68.97 8.93
C ARG A 60 -19.72 -69.67 9.50
N GLY A 61 -20.66 -68.91 10.06
CA GLY A 61 -21.94 -69.41 10.58
C GLY A 61 -22.99 -69.68 9.50
N GLY A 62 -22.72 -69.35 8.23
CA GLY A 62 -23.64 -69.52 7.12
C GLY A 62 -24.70 -68.43 6.98
N ASP A 63 -24.61 -67.33 7.76
CA ASP A 63 -25.50 -66.18 7.64
C ASP A 63 -24.92 -65.14 6.69
N ALA A 64 -25.16 -65.36 5.39
CA ALA A 64 -24.66 -64.50 4.33
C ALA A 64 -25.19 -63.06 4.41
N LYS A 65 -26.40 -62.86 4.94
CA LYS A 65 -27.02 -61.53 5.04
C LYS A 65 -26.37 -60.72 6.14
N ALA A 66 -26.22 -61.30 7.33
CA ALA A 66 -25.52 -60.64 8.43
C ALA A 66 -24.05 -60.36 8.07
N ALA A 67 -23.39 -61.26 7.34
CA ALA A 67 -22.02 -61.05 6.85
C ALA A 67 -21.92 -59.80 5.95
N ASP A 68 -22.88 -59.57 5.04
CA ASP A 68 -22.87 -58.41 4.15
C ASP A 68 -23.20 -57.10 4.87
N ASP A 69 -24.13 -57.13 5.82
CA ASP A 69 -24.45 -55.99 6.69
C ASP A 69 -23.20 -55.55 7.48
N PHE A 70 -22.50 -56.49 8.11
CA PHE A 70 -21.26 -56.20 8.85
C PHE A 70 -20.10 -55.75 7.94
N ARG A 71 -19.99 -56.27 6.70
CA ARG A 71 -18.99 -55.76 5.72
C ARG A 71 -19.29 -54.30 5.36
N THR A 72 -20.56 -53.96 5.18
CA THR A 72 -20.98 -52.60 4.89
C THR A 72 -20.70 -51.69 6.08
N GLU A 73 -21.01 -52.13 7.29
CA GLU A 73 -20.70 -51.40 8.51
C GLU A 73 -19.19 -51.15 8.67
N ALA A 74 -18.35 -52.16 8.43
CA ALA A 74 -16.90 -52.03 8.48
C ALA A 74 -16.37 -50.99 7.48
N ARG A 75 -16.90 -50.97 6.25
CA ARG A 75 -16.53 -49.98 5.23
C ARG A 75 -16.92 -48.56 5.66
N LEU A 76 -18.10 -48.38 6.24
CA LEU A 76 -18.57 -47.09 6.72
C LEU A 76 -17.72 -46.57 7.89
N TRP A 77 -17.40 -47.43 8.86
CA TRP A 77 -16.52 -47.05 9.97
C TRP A 77 -15.11 -46.70 9.49
N LEU A 78 -14.56 -47.43 8.53
CA LEU A 78 -13.23 -47.13 7.98
C LEU A 78 -13.23 -45.81 7.20
N ALA A 79 -14.27 -45.54 6.43
CA ALA A 79 -14.43 -44.26 5.73
C ALA A 79 -14.56 -43.09 6.70
N ALA A 80 -15.32 -43.25 7.79
CA ALA A 80 -15.41 -42.25 8.85
C ALA A 80 -14.07 -42.02 9.55
N ALA A 81 -13.31 -43.10 9.81
CA ALA A 81 -11.98 -43.01 10.42
C ALA A 81 -10.98 -42.27 9.50
N ALA A 82 -11.03 -42.52 8.19
CA ALA A 82 -10.20 -41.82 7.22
C ALA A 82 -10.53 -40.32 7.13
N ALA A 83 -11.82 -39.96 7.10
CA ALA A 83 -12.25 -38.56 7.08
C ALA A 83 -11.86 -37.82 8.37
N GLU A 84 -11.97 -38.46 9.52
CA GLU A 84 -11.55 -37.88 10.80
C GLU A 84 -10.03 -37.69 10.87
N ALA A 85 -9.26 -38.63 10.35
CA ALA A 85 -7.81 -38.50 10.24
C ALA A 85 -7.40 -37.29 9.38
N GLU A 86 -8.05 -37.08 8.24
CA GLU A 86 -7.84 -35.89 7.40
C GLU A 86 -8.20 -34.60 8.14
N ARG A 87 -9.32 -34.59 8.87
CA ARG A 87 -9.73 -33.43 9.69
C ARG A 87 -8.69 -33.07 10.75
N VAL A 88 -8.15 -34.07 11.45
CA VAL A 88 -7.11 -33.88 12.47
C VAL A 88 -5.82 -33.35 11.84
N GLU A 89 -5.40 -33.90 10.69
CA GLU A 89 -4.20 -33.46 9.99
C GLU A 89 -4.32 -32.01 9.50
N LEU A 90 -5.45 -31.65 8.88
CA LEU A 90 -5.74 -30.28 8.47
C LEU A 90 -5.80 -29.31 9.66
N GLY A 91 -6.35 -29.77 10.80
CA GLY A 91 -6.37 -29.00 12.05
C GLY A 91 -4.97 -28.68 12.55
N ARG A 92 -4.05 -29.67 12.55
CA ARG A 92 -2.64 -29.48 12.95
C ARG A 92 -1.92 -28.50 12.02
N ARG A 93 -2.04 -28.69 10.71
CA ARG A 93 -1.42 -27.79 9.70
C ARG A 93 -1.92 -26.36 9.84
N ARG A 94 -3.21 -26.16 10.13
CA ARG A 94 -3.77 -24.82 10.36
C ARG A 94 -3.15 -24.13 11.58
N ILE A 95 -2.95 -24.87 12.68
CA ILE A 95 -2.31 -24.34 13.90
C ILE A 95 -0.85 -23.98 13.62
N GLU A 96 -0.12 -24.84 12.92
CA GLU A 96 1.28 -24.59 12.53
C GLU A 96 1.42 -23.34 11.66
N LEU A 97 0.58 -23.22 10.63
CA LEU A 97 0.54 -22.03 9.76
C LEU A 97 0.20 -20.76 10.54
N GLN A 98 -0.78 -20.82 11.44
CA GLN A 98 -1.14 -19.67 12.28
C GLN A 98 0.03 -19.25 13.18
N ALA A 99 0.77 -20.21 13.75
CA ALA A 99 1.96 -19.92 14.55
C ALA A 99 3.13 -19.36 13.72
N GLU A 100 3.25 -19.74 12.45
CA GLU A 100 4.19 -19.13 11.50
C GLU A 100 3.79 -17.70 11.13
N GLU A 101 2.52 -17.47 10.81
CA GLU A 101 1.99 -16.13 10.52
C GLU A 101 2.20 -15.17 11.70
N GLU A 102 1.94 -15.61 12.93
CA GLU A 102 2.21 -14.80 14.13
C GLU A 102 3.70 -14.49 14.31
N ARG A 103 4.58 -15.45 13.99
CA ARG A 103 6.04 -15.23 14.04
C ARG A 103 6.48 -14.20 13.01
N TRP A 104 6.01 -14.32 11.78
CA TRP A 104 6.29 -13.36 10.71
C TRP A 104 5.72 -11.96 11.00
N ALA A 105 4.50 -11.88 11.54
CA ALA A 105 3.88 -10.61 11.93
C ALA A 105 4.68 -9.91 13.04
N LYS A 106 5.14 -10.65 14.06
CA LYS A 106 6.00 -10.13 15.13
C LYS A 106 7.36 -9.65 14.58
N GLN A 107 7.93 -10.37 13.62
CA GLN A 107 9.19 -9.99 13.00
C GLN A 107 9.03 -8.74 12.13
N LEU A 108 7.99 -8.68 11.30
CA LEU A 108 7.67 -7.50 10.48
C LEU A 108 7.45 -6.25 11.35
N ALA A 109 6.75 -6.38 12.48
CA ALA A 109 6.55 -5.26 13.41
C ALA A 109 7.88 -4.75 14.01
N ARG A 110 8.80 -5.66 14.34
CA ARG A 110 10.16 -5.30 14.78
C ARG A 110 10.96 -4.61 13.68
N ASP A 111 10.89 -5.12 12.46
CA ASP A 111 11.59 -4.55 11.31
C ASP A 111 11.04 -3.18 10.94
N GLN A 112 9.72 -2.97 11.02
CA GLN A 112 9.09 -1.66 10.84
C GLN A 112 9.49 -0.67 11.94
N ALA A 113 9.57 -1.11 13.20
CA ALA A 113 10.05 -0.28 14.30
C ALA A 113 11.52 0.12 14.09
N ALA A 114 12.38 -0.83 13.70
CA ALA A 114 13.79 -0.58 13.38
C ALA A 114 13.93 0.36 12.18
N ALA A 115 13.15 0.16 11.12
CA ALA A 115 13.11 1.04 9.95
C ALA A 115 12.64 2.45 10.32
N GLY A 116 11.69 2.57 11.25
CA GLY A 116 11.24 3.86 11.79
C GLY A 116 12.36 4.64 12.49
N VAL A 117 13.17 3.96 13.31
CA VAL A 117 14.35 4.55 13.97
C VAL A 117 15.38 5.00 12.93
N VAL A 118 15.70 4.14 11.95
CA VAL A 118 16.64 4.49 10.87
C VAL A 118 16.11 5.66 10.03
N ALA A 119 14.81 5.70 9.73
CA ALA A 119 14.20 6.80 8.99
C ALA A 119 14.24 8.12 9.77
N GLN A 120 14.07 8.08 11.10
CA GLN A 120 14.25 9.24 11.97
C GLN A 120 15.72 9.71 11.99
N ASP A 121 16.67 8.78 12.09
CA ASP A 121 18.09 9.10 12.03
C ASP A 121 18.47 9.69 10.67
N ILE A 122 18.01 9.11 9.56
CA ILE A 122 18.20 9.67 8.21
C ILE A 122 17.61 11.07 8.14
N SER A 123 16.38 11.28 8.61
CA SER A 123 15.75 12.60 8.62
C SER A 123 16.54 13.60 9.47
N ARG A 124 17.12 13.16 10.59
CA ARG A 124 17.99 13.97 11.46
C ARG A 124 19.32 14.29 10.79
N TYR A 125 19.93 13.32 10.11
CA TYR A 125 21.16 13.51 9.34
C TYR A 125 20.94 14.39 8.12
N GLU A 126 19.83 14.24 7.41
CA GLU A 126 19.41 15.09 6.30
C GLU A 126 19.11 16.51 6.79
N ALA A 127 18.37 16.67 7.90
CA ALA A 127 18.14 17.97 8.51
C ALA A 127 19.46 18.62 8.96
N ARG A 128 20.38 17.84 9.53
CA ARG A 128 21.72 18.29 9.90
C ARG A 128 22.57 18.63 8.67
N ALA A 129 22.48 17.87 7.59
CA ALA A 129 23.20 18.11 6.34
C ALA A 129 22.64 19.33 5.60
N VAL A 130 21.33 19.55 5.63
CA VAL A 130 20.68 20.77 5.15
C VAL A 130 21.07 21.94 6.03
N ALA A 131 21.06 21.80 7.35
CA ALA A 131 21.52 22.85 8.27
C ALA A 131 23.02 23.17 8.08
N LEU A 132 23.87 22.16 7.85
CA LEU A 132 25.29 22.32 7.51
C LEU A 132 25.46 22.96 6.14
N LYS A 133 24.71 22.54 5.13
CA LYS A 133 24.78 23.10 3.77
C LYS A 133 24.25 24.53 3.73
N GLU A 134 23.22 24.85 4.51
CA GLU A 134 22.75 26.22 4.70
C GLU A 134 23.78 27.02 5.53
N ALA A 135 24.41 26.44 6.55
CA ALA A 135 25.50 27.07 7.29
C ALA A 135 26.76 27.26 6.44
N GLU A 136 27.09 26.35 5.52
CA GLU A 136 28.19 26.41 4.56
C GLU A 136 27.88 27.40 3.42
N ARG A 137 26.62 27.49 3.00
CA ARG A 137 26.12 28.55 2.12
C ARG A 137 26.16 29.91 2.79
N LEU A 138 26.04 29.96 4.12
CA LEU A 138 26.30 31.13 4.95
C LEU A 138 27.78 31.30 5.29
N SER A 139 28.62 30.29 5.07
CA SER A 139 30.06 30.31 5.38
C SER A 139 30.92 31.21 4.47
N PRO A 140 30.56 31.56 3.22
CA PRO A 140 31.20 32.71 2.58
C PRO A 140 30.87 34.05 3.28
N ALA A 141 29.90 34.09 4.22
CA ALA A 141 29.65 35.25 5.08
C ALA A 141 30.46 35.25 6.39
N SER A 142 31.10 34.14 6.77
CA SER A 142 32.00 34.12 7.94
C SER A 142 33.46 34.41 7.60
N ASP A 143 33.83 34.46 6.32
CA ASP A 143 35.18 34.85 5.89
C ASP A 143 35.15 35.90 4.76
N HIS A 144 34.37 36.98 4.94
CA HIS A 144 34.39 38.28 4.21
C HIS A 144 33.15 38.64 3.36
N GLY A 145 32.02 37.91 3.44
CA GLY A 145 30.75 38.37 2.86
C GLY A 145 30.23 39.65 3.53
N SER A 146 30.07 40.73 2.77
CA SER A 146 29.60 42.01 3.31
C SER A 146 28.18 41.87 3.89
N SER A 147 27.83 42.68 4.90
CA SER A 147 26.48 42.69 5.50
C SER A 147 25.35 42.86 4.48
N GLU A 148 25.66 43.32 3.27
CA GLU A 148 24.75 43.48 2.14
C GLU A 148 24.28 42.16 1.54
N GLU A 149 25.18 41.18 1.41
CA GLU A 149 24.87 39.87 0.79
C GLU A 149 23.91 39.06 1.66
N VAL A 150 24.11 39.11 2.98
CA VAL A 150 23.22 38.48 3.97
C VAL A 150 21.83 39.11 3.93
N VAL A 151 21.74 40.44 3.85
CA VAL A 151 20.47 41.15 3.74
C VAL A 151 19.76 40.81 2.43
N ALA A 152 20.49 40.75 1.31
CA ALA A 152 19.94 40.38 0.00
C ALA A 152 19.37 38.94 -0.02
N ALA A 153 20.08 37.98 0.59
CA ALA A 153 19.62 36.60 0.70
C ALA A 153 18.34 36.50 1.56
N LEU A 154 18.30 37.18 2.71
CA LEU A 154 17.12 37.23 3.58
C LEU A 154 15.92 37.87 2.87
N LEU A 155 16.10 38.98 2.17
CA LEU A 155 15.03 39.64 1.41
C LEU A 155 14.50 38.77 0.26
N THR A 156 15.38 38.01 -0.40
CA THR A 156 14.97 37.03 -1.41
C THR A 156 14.05 35.97 -0.79
N ARG A 157 14.40 35.48 0.40
CA ARG A 157 13.61 34.47 1.12
C ARG A 157 12.28 35.03 1.64
N VAL A 158 12.27 36.26 2.14
CA VAL A 158 11.05 37.02 2.50
C VAL A 158 10.09 37.11 1.32
N ARG A 159 10.59 37.48 0.13
CA ARG A 159 9.76 37.58 -1.09
C ARG A 159 9.15 36.25 -1.50
N LEU A 160 9.92 35.17 -1.40
CA LEU A 160 9.42 33.82 -1.64
C LEU A 160 8.33 33.42 -0.63
N ASN A 161 8.52 33.75 0.64
CA ASN A 161 7.53 33.49 1.68
C ASN A 161 6.24 34.31 1.48
N LEU A 162 6.33 35.57 1.05
CA LEU A 162 5.16 36.40 0.74
C LEU A 162 4.42 35.89 -0.49
N ALA A 163 5.15 35.46 -1.53
CA ALA A 163 4.55 34.81 -2.69
C ALA A 163 3.82 33.51 -2.31
N LEU A 164 4.41 32.72 -1.39
CA LEU A 164 3.77 31.54 -0.83
C LEU A 164 2.53 31.90 -0.01
N ALA A 165 2.60 32.89 0.88
CA ALA A 165 1.46 33.34 1.68
C ALA A 165 0.31 33.84 0.78
N LYS A 166 0.63 34.59 -0.28
CA LYS A 166 -0.34 35.00 -1.30
C LYS A 166 -0.95 33.80 -2.02
N ALA A 167 -0.14 32.80 -2.39
CA ALA A 167 -0.64 31.57 -2.97
C ALA A 167 -1.57 30.83 -1.98
N LEU A 168 -1.25 30.80 -0.69
CA LEU A 168 -2.07 30.21 0.37
C LEU A 168 -3.34 31.03 0.71
N GLY A 169 -3.61 32.13 0.02
CA GLY A 169 -4.83 32.94 0.20
C GLY A 169 -4.73 34.02 1.27
N ALA A 170 -3.53 34.47 1.63
CA ALA A 170 -3.37 35.61 2.54
C ALA A 170 -4.05 36.85 1.95
N ASN A 171 -4.79 37.57 2.78
CA ASN A 171 -5.46 38.79 2.33
C ASN A 171 -4.46 39.96 2.22
N GLU A 172 -4.85 41.02 1.51
CA GLU A 172 -3.98 42.20 1.34
C GLU A 172 -3.62 42.86 2.68
N GLY A 173 -4.50 42.81 3.69
CA GLY A 173 -4.20 43.34 5.03
C GLY A 173 -3.06 42.61 5.75
N GLU A 174 -2.89 41.30 5.50
CA GLU A 174 -1.80 40.47 6.05
C GLU A 174 -0.49 40.64 5.25
N LEU A 175 -0.56 40.84 3.92
CA LEU A 175 0.61 40.89 3.03
C LEU A 175 1.24 42.28 2.90
N LEU A 176 0.41 43.32 2.69
CA LEU A 176 0.86 44.67 2.33
C LEU A 176 1.79 45.33 3.37
N PRO A 177 1.60 45.12 4.69
CA PRO A 177 2.54 45.63 5.71
C PRO A 177 3.93 44.98 5.61
N LEU A 178 4.00 43.69 5.30
CA LEU A 178 5.25 42.93 5.19
C LEU A 178 5.98 43.26 3.88
N GLU A 179 5.24 43.40 2.78
CA GLU A 179 5.78 43.87 1.48
C GLU A 179 6.39 45.27 1.60
N LYS A 180 5.66 46.23 2.20
CA LYS A 180 6.17 47.59 2.44
C LYS A 180 7.44 47.61 3.30
N ARG A 181 7.52 46.72 4.28
CA ARG A 181 8.73 46.57 5.12
C ARG A 181 9.88 45.95 4.33
N ALA A 182 9.63 44.96 3.49
CA ALA A 182 10.64 44.38 2.61
C ALA A 182 11.22 45.46 1.66
N ASP A 183 10.35 46.24 1.01
CA ASP A 183 10.74 47.34 0.13
C ASP A 183 11.48 48.45 0.89
N SER A 184 11.06 48.75 2.12
CA SER A 184 11.75 49.74 2.98
C SER A 184 13.14 49.27 3.38
N ILE A 185 13.34 47.98 3.66
CA ILE A 185 14.65 47.43 4.02
C ILE A 185 15.55 47.42 2.79
N GLU A 186 15.02 47.08 1.62
CA GLU A 186 15.74 47.16 0.34
C GLU A 186 16.14 48.60 0.00
N ARG A 187 15.26 49.60 0.15
CA ARG A 187 15.63 50.99 -0.16
C ARG A 187 16.64 51.61 0.82
N GLN A 188 16.74 51.08 2.04
CA GLN A 188 17.60 51.60 3.11
C GLN A 188 18.95 50.85 3.24
N TYR A 189 19.36 50.07 2.22
CA TYR A 189 20.66 49.36 2.15
C TYR A 189 21.83 50.16 2.78
N PRO A 190 22.72 49.57 3.61
CA PRO A 190 22.65 48.36 4.43
C PRO A 190 22.92 48.71 5.91
N ARG A 191 21.90 48.91 6.74
CA ARG A 191 22.12 49.28 8.15
C ARG A 191 21.62 48.27 9.18
N SER A 192 20.95 47.18 8.81
CA SER A 192 20.54 46.18 9.81
C SER A 192 20.11 44.83 9.22
N ALA A 193 21.02 43.86 9.21
CA ALA A 193 20.70 42.44 8.98
C ALA A 193 19.61 41.94 9.95
N LYS A 194 19.60 42.45 11.18
CA LYS A 194 18.60 42.12 12.20
C LYS A 194 17.16 42.48 11.80
N ARG A 195 16.96 43.58 11.06
CA ARG A 195 15.62 43.94 10.53
C ARG A 195 15.15 42.98 9.44
N ALA A 196 16.06 42.54 8.56
CA ALA A 196 15.76 41.56 7.52
C ALA A 196 15.46 40.18 8.12
N GLU A 197 16.22 39.77 9.14
CA GLU A 197 16.00 38.52 9.88
C GLU A 197 14.67 38.53 10.63
N THR A 198 14.35 39.62 11.33
CA THR A 198 13.06 39.77 12.01
C THR A 198 11.90 39.67 11.02
N LEU A 199 12.01 40.33 9.86
CA LEU A 199 11.00 40.23 8.81
C LEU A 199 10.89 38.80 8.25
N HIS A 200 12.01 38.09 8.08
CA HIS A 200 12.00 36.70 7.66
C HIS A 200 11.21 35.82 8.64
N LEU A 201 11.49 35.90 9.94
CA LEU A 201 10.78 35.16 10.98
C LEU A 201 9.28 35.50 11.01
N GLU A 202 8.91 36.77 10.85
CA GLU A 202 7.50 37.19 10.76
C GLU A 202 6.79 36.57 9.54
N THR A 203 7.47 36.48 8.38
CA THR A 203 6.89 35.81 7.21
C THR A 203 6.75 34.29 7.40
N GLU A 204 7.68 33.65 8.13
CA GLU A 204 7.56 32.23 8.50
C GLU A 204 6.42 32.00 9.49
N ALA A 205 6.25 32.89 10.46
CA ALA A 205 5.15 32.86 11.42
C ALA A 205 3.80 33.03 10.73
N LEU A 206 3.69 33.92 9.73
CA LEU A 206 2.49 34.07 8.90
C LEU A 206 2.17 32.76 8.18
N ILE A 207 3.14 32.15 7.50
CA ILE A 207 2.96 30.86 6.82
C ILE A 207 2.55 29.77 7.83
N GLY A 208 3.16 29.74 9.01
CA GLY A 208 2.81 28.82 10.10
C GLY A 208 1.36 28.98 10.56
N ALA A 209 0.94 30.22 10.84
CA ALA A 209 -0.43 30.54 11.24
C ALA A 209 -1.45 30.18 10.15
N MET A 210 -1.11 30.47 8.89
CA MET A 210 -1.96 30.10 7.75
C MET A 210 -2.11 28.59 7.62
N ARG A 211 -1.03 27.82 7.83
CA ARG A 211 -1.09 26.35 7.85
C ARG A 211 -1.93 25.82 9.02
N ALA A 212 -1.85 26.45 10.19
CA ALA A 212 -2.63 26.07 11.38
C ALA A 212 -4.13 26.37 11.27
N ARG A 213 -4.56 27.26 10.36
CA ARG A 213 -5.99 27.53 10.10
C ARG A 213 -6.67 26.43 9.28
N TRP A 214 -5.90 25.50 8.69
CA TRP A 214 -6.48 24.36 7.98
C TRP A 214 -6.91 23.29 8.99
N PRO A 215 -8.08 22.66 8.82
CA PRO A 215 -8.48 21.56 9.67
C PRO A 215 -7.39 20.47 9.64
N GLU A 216 -7.07 19.91 10.81
CA GLU A 216 -6.19 18.76 10.88
C GLU A 216 -6.93 17.50 10.43
N PRO A 217 -6.30 16.65 9.60
CA PRO A 217 -6.93 15.41 9.18
C PRO A 217 -7.09 14.46 10.37
N LEU A 218 -8.25 13.80 10.44
CA LEU A 218 -8.53 12.79 11.46
C LEU A 218 -7.50 11.64 11.40
N PRO A 219 -7.25 10.95 12.53
CA PRO A 219 -6.48 9.72 12.53
C PRO A 219 -7.02 8.73 11.48
N GLY A 220 -6.14 8.20 10.63
CA GLY A 220 -6.53 7.29 9.53
C GLY A 220 -6.83 7.97 8.19
N ALA A 221 -7.08 9.29 8.15
CA ALA A 221 -7.43 10.00 6.91
C ALA A 221 -6.33 9.95 5.83
N ALA A 222 -5.06 9.72 6.22
CA ALA A 222 -3.97 9.49 5.27
C ALA A 222 -4.12 8.16 4.51
N ALA A 223 -4.64 7.11 5.15
CA ALA A 223 -4.92 5.83 4.49
C ALA A 223 -6.13 5.98 3.57
N GLU A 224 -7.20 6.63 4.04
CA GLU A 224 -8.39 6.93 3.24
C GLU A 224 -8.07 7.77 2.00
N LEU A 225 -7.16 8.74 2.11
CA LEU A 225 -6.69 9.55 0.98
C LEU A 225 -6.00 8.68 -0.08
N VAL A 226 -5.14 7.75 0.34
CA VAL A 226 -4.46 6.82 -0.58
C VAL A 226 -5.49 5.93 -1.28
N GLU A 227 -6.39 5.30 -0.53
CA GLU A 227 -7.41 4.42 -1.08
C GLU A 227 -8.33 5.16 -2.07
N THR A 228 -8.78 6.35 -1.70
CA THR A 228 -9.65 7.17 -2.56
C THR A 228 -8.90 7.63 -3.82
N ALA A 229 -7.62 7.99 -3.70
CA ALA A 229 -6.80 8.35 -4.85
C ALA A 229 -6.64 7.17 -5.83
N LEU A 230 -6.42 5.95 -5.31
CA LEU A 230 -6.34 4.73 -6.12
C LEU A 230 -7.66 4.45 -6.85
N VAL A 231 -8.80 4.50 -6.15
CA VAL A 231 -10.14 4.27 -6.72
C VAL A 231 -10.49 5.32 -7.78
N THR A 232 -10.05 6.56 -7.60
CA THR A 232 -10.27 7.65 -8.56
C THR A 232 -9.28 7.63 -9.75
N GLY A 233 -8.38 6.63 -9.79
CA GLY A 233 -7.49 6.37 -10.91
C GLY A 233 -6.18 7.17 -10.89
N PHE A 234 -5.73 7.58 -9.71
CA PHE A 234 -4.38 8.07 -9.45
C PHE A 234 -3.52 6.96 -8.85
N SER A 235 -2.20 7.05 -8.95
CA SER A 235 -1.30 6.30 -8.07
C SER A 235 -1.09 7.10 -6.79
N ALA A 236 -1.03 6.47 -5.62
CA ALA A 236 -0.79 7.18 -4.38
C ALA A 236 0.05 6.36 -3.39
N ASP A 237 0.97 7.04 -2.71
CA ASP A 237 1.86 6.44 -1.71
C ASP A 237 1.97 7.33 -0.47
N ARG A 238 2.14 6.70 0.70
CA ARG A 238 2.49 7.42 1.92
C ARG A 238 3.99 7.64 1.99
N THR A 239 4.38 8.85 2.38
CA THR A 239 5.77 9.23 2.63
C THR A 239 5.90 10.00 3.94
N ASN A 240 7.13 10.21 4.39
CA ASN A 240 7.42 11.02 5.58
C ASN A 240 6.98 12.49 5.41
N THR A 241 6.82 12.95 4.15
CA THR A 241 6.42 14.34 3.83
C THR A 241 4.90 14.52 3.68
N GLY A 242 4.12 13.44 3.72
CA GLY A 242 2.69 13.43 3.45
C GLY A 242 2.29 12.31 2.50
N VAL A 243 1.08 12.41 1.94
CA VAL A 243 0.62 11.50 0.89
C VAL A 243 0.99 12.08 -0.47
N ILE A 244 1.64 11.28 -1.30
CA ILE A 244 1.98 11.65 -2.67
C ILE A 244 0.96 11.02 -3.60
N VAL A 245 0.32 11.82 -4.44
CA VAL A 245 -0.63 11.39 -5.48
C VAL A 245 -0.02 11.72 -6.84
N ARG A 246 0.05 10.76 -7.76
CA ARG A 246 0.62 10.94 -9.10
C ARG A 246 -0.35 10.55 -10.21
N SER A 247 -0.22 11.22 -11.34
CA SER A 247 -0.89 10.82 -12.58
C SER A 247 -0.19 11.32 -13.83
N GLU A 248 -0.08 10.45 -14.81
CA GLU A 248 0.41 10.76 -16.16
C GLU A 248 -0.73 11.32 -17.05
N ARG A 249 -1.98 11.27 -16.57
CA ARG A 249 -3.19 11.57 -17.35
C ARG A 249 -3.61 13.03 -17.29
N PHE A 250 -2.83 13.91 -16.66
CA PHE A 250 -3.14 15.34 -16.62
C PHE A 250 -2.99 16.02 -17.99
N PHE A 251 -2.10 15.50 -18.84
CA PHE A 251 -1.95 15.94 -20.22
C PHE A 251 -2.40 14.82 -21.16
N LYS A 252 -3.16 15.18 -22.19
CA LYS A 252 -3.47 14.28 -23.32
C LYS A 252 -2.22 14.13 -24.19
N ALA A 253 -2.21 13.14 -25.10
CA ALA A 253 -1.14 12.98 -26.09
C ALA A 253 -0.92 14.25 -26.94
N SER A 254 -1.96 15.06 -27.16
CA SER A 254 -1.88 16.37 -27.82
C SER A 254 -1.20 17.47 -26.99
N GLY A 255 -0.86 17.22 -25.72
CA GLY A 255 -0.33 18.19 -24.77
C GLY A 255 -1.38 19.09 -24.11
N GLN A 256 -2.66 18.92 -24.44
CA GLN A 256 -3.76 19.65 -23.80
C GLN A 256 -4.06 19.08 -22.40
N VAL A 257 -4.46 19.95 -21.47
CA VAL A 257 -4.87 19.54 -20.12
C VAL A 257 -6.17 18.72 -20.19
N SER A 258 -6.18 17.56 -19.53
CA SER A 258 -7.33 16.66 -19.44
C SER A 258 -8.36 17.16 -18.44
N SER A 259 -9.50 17.66 -18.92
CA SER A 259 -10.61 18.11 -18.05
C SER A 259 -11.15 16.99 -17.16
N ALA A 260 -11.16 15.74 -17.64
CA ALA A 260 -11.61 14.60 -16.84
C ALA A 260 -10.68 14.34 -15.66
N THR A 261 -9.36 14.39 -15.87
CA THR A 261 -8.37 14.19 -14.80
C THR A 261 -8.40 15.34 -13.81
N VAL A 262 -8.50 16.59 -14.28
CA VAL A 262 -8.66 17.76 -13.40
C VAL A 262 -9.95 17.66 -12.58
N LYS A 263 -11.07 17.22 -13.16
CA LYS A 263 -12.33 17.04 -12.43
C LYS A 263 -12.21 15.98 -11.33
N ARG A 264 -11.55 14.84 -11.61
CA ARG A 264 -11.30 13.80 -10.59
C ARG A 264 -10.38 14.32 -9.48
N PHE A 265 -9.32 15.04 -9.85
CA PHE A 265 -8.41 15.64 -8.87
C PHE A 265 -9.12 16.68 -8.01
N HIS A 266 -9.99 17.50 -8.59
CA HIS A 266 -10.83 18.44 -7.86
C HIS A 266 -11.76 17.72 -6.87
N GLY A 267 -12.39 16.61 -7.27
CA GLY A 267 -13.17 15.78 -6.36
C GLY A 267 -12.33 15.23 -5.20
N LEU A 268 -11.09 14.80 -5.47
CA LEU A 268 -10.15 14.36 -4.43
C LEU A 268 -9.81 15.50 -3.46
N LEU A 269 -9.53 16.70 -3.97
CA LEU A 269 -9.30 17.87 -3.14
C LEU A 269 -10.52 18.17 -2.24
N GLN A 270 -11.74 18.12 -2.79
CA GLN A 270 -12.96 18.39 -2.02
C GLN A 270 -13.21 17.35 -0.92
N ALA A 271 -12.95 16.07 -1.18
CA ALA A 271 -13.11 15.00 -0.19
C ALA A 271 -12.08 15.12 0.96
N PHE A 272 -10.92 15.71 0.67
CA PHE A 272 -9.79 15.77 1.58
C PHE A 272 -9.36 17.21 1.84
N PRO A 273 -10.16 18.07 2.49
CA PRO A 273 -9.99 19.53 2.49
C PRO A 273 -8.82 20.08 3.34
N HIS A 274 -7.84 19.25 3.71
CA HIS A 274 -6.86 19.59 4.73
C HIS A 274 -5.55 20.07 4.09
N GLY A 275 -5.19 21.32 4.38
CA GLY A 275 -3.92 21.94 4.02
C GLY A 275 -3.68 22.18 2.50
N PRO A 276 -2.55 22.84 2.19
CA PRO A 276 -2.13 23.07 0.82
C PRO A 276 -1.58 21.80 0.17
N VAL A 277 -1.72 21.75 -1.16
CA VAL A 277 -1.23 20.67 -2.01
C VAL A 277 -0.21 21.23 -2.99
N ALA A 278 1.00 20.67 -2.96
CA ALA A 278 2.08 21.09 -3.87
C ALA A 278 2.19 20.10 -5.03
N CYS A 279 1.91 20.56 -6.24
CA CYS A 279 2.02 19.77 -7.46
C CYS A 279 3.31 20.11 -8.24
N GLN A 280 3.99 19.08 -8.71
CA GLN A 280 5.19 19.15 -9.53
C GLN A 280 4.94 18.42 -10.84
N VAL A 281 5.20 19.08 -11.96
CA VAL A 281 5.12 18.48 -13.29
C VAL A 281 6.51 18.05 -13.71
N ALA A 282 6.70 16.75 -13.93
CA ALA A 282 7.93 16.20 -14.47
C ALA A 282 8.11 16.71 -15.91
N VAL A 283 9.23 17.36 -16.18
CA VAL A 283 9.58 17.90 -17.49
C VAL A 283 11.00 17.45 -17.86
N PRO A 284 11.29 17.25 -19.16
CA PRO A 284 12.64 16.89 -19.60
C PRO A 284 13.63 18.04 -19.40
N GLU A 285 13.18 19.30 -19.42
CA GLU A 285 14.02 20.47 -19.22
C GLU A 285 13.21 21.68 -18.73
N LEU A 286 13.73 22.44 -17.76
CA LEU A 286 13.05 23.63 -17.20
C LEU A 286 12.90 24.78 -18.20
N ARG A 287 13.81 24.91 -19.17
CA ARG A 287 13.81 26.01 -20.15
C ARG A 287 12.84 25.78 -21.32
N SER A 288 12.12 24.65 -21.33
CA SER A 288 11.20 24.32 -22.41
C SER A 288 9.98 25.27 -22.45
N ARG A 289 9.92 26.11 -23.49
CA ARG A 289 8.78 27.03 -23.73
C ARG A 289 7.45 26.29 -23.98
N VAL A 290 7.51 25.04 -24.45
CA VAL A 290 6.33 24.22 -24.70
C VAL A 290 5.76 23.72 -23.38
N TRP A 291 6.61 23.16 -22.51
CA TRP A 291 6.19 22.72 -21.18
C TRP A 291 5.75 23.87 -20.29
N ALA A 292 6.44 25.01 -20.31
CA ALA A 292 6.01 26.20 -19.58
C ALA A 292 4.57 26.61 -19.94
N ARG A 293 4.22 26.61 -21.23
CA ARG A 293 2.84 26.89 -21.69
C ARG A 293 1.81 25.84 -21.24
N ARG A 294 2.19 24.56 -21.29
CA ARG A 294 1.32 23.46 -20.84
C ARG A 294 1.06 23.54 -19.34
N VAL A 295 2.10 23.77 -18.54
CA VAL A 295 2.00 23.91 -17.08
C VAL A 295 1.23 25.16 -16.71
N ALA A 296 1.43 26.29 -17.40
CA ALA A 296 0.61 27.49 -17.21
C ALA A 296 -0.89 27.21 -17.47
N SER A 297 -1.20 26.42 -18.50
CA SER A 297 -2.59 25.99 -18.77
C SER A 297 -3.16 25.11 -17.66
N LEU A 298 -2.32 24.28 -17.02
CA LEU A 298 -2.73 23.45 -15.88
C LEU A 298 -2.95 24.31 -14.62
N VAL A 299 -2.04 25.25 -14.34
CA VAL A 299 -2.16 26.25 -13.26
C VAL A 299 -3.46 27.03 -13.41
N GLU A 300 -3.77 27.51 -14.63
CA GLU A 300 -5.01 28.22 -14.90
C GLU A 300 -6.24 27.35 -14.63
N ARG A 301 -6.19 26.06 -14.99
CA ARG A 301 -7.28 25.12 -14.70
C ARG A 301 -7.46 24.88 -13.20
N PHE A 302 -6.37 24.79 -12.44
CA PHE A 302 -6.44 24.70 -10.99
C PHE A 302 -6.94 25.99 -10.34
N GLY A 303 -6.55 27.15 -10.85
CA GLY A 303 -7.03 28.47 -10.38
C GLY A 303 -8.51 28.73 -10.65
N ARG A 304 -9.20 27.89 -11.44
CA ARG A 304 -10.65 27.95 -11.65
C ARG A 304 -11.43 26.96 -10.76
N MET A 305 -10.74 26.23 -9.89
CA MET A 305 -11.38 25.35 -8.90
C MET A 305 -11.95 26.16 -7.74
N GLY A 306 -12.83 25.56 -6.93
CA GLY A 306 -13.52 26.26 -5.83
C GLY A 306 -12.59 26.78 -4.72
N ASP A 307 -11.31 26.40 -4.75
CA ASP A 307 -10.27 26.83 -3.79
C ASP A 307 -8.92 27.03 -4.51
N PRO A 308 -8.73 28.17 -5.20
CA PRO A 308 -7.60 28.39 -6.10
C PRO A 308 -6.25 28.55 -5.40
N GLY A 309 -6.23 28.90 -4.12
CA GLY A 309 -5.00 29.07 -3.34
C GLY A 309 -4.44 27.76 -2.76
N ARG A 310 -5.21 26.68 -2.85
CA ARG A 310 -4.85 25.42 -2.23
C ARG A 310 -3.80 24.64 -3.00
N VAL A 311 -3.73 24.80 -4.31
CA VAL A 311 -2.83 24.04 -5.17
C VAL A 311 -1.72 24.95 -5.69
N SER A 312 -0.48 24.71 -5.25
CA SER A 312 0.69 25.28 -5.92
C SER A 312 1.16 24.32 -7.01
N THR A 313 1.63 24.82 -8.15
CA THR A 313 2.12 23.97 -9.25
C THR A 313 3.42 24.50 -9.81
N GLY A 314 4.43 23.63 -9.90
CA GLY A 314 5.74 23.94 -10.45
C GLY A 314 6.24 22.87 -11.43
N MET A 315 7.38 23.15 -12.06
CA MET A 315 8.08 22.19 -12.92
C MET A 315 9.27 21.59 -12.18
N VAL A 316 9.58 20.33 -12.45
CA VAL A 316 10.77 19.65 -11.94
C VAL A 316 11.43 18.83 -13.05
N VAL A 317 12.76 18.91 -13.15
CA VAL A 317 13.52 17.99 -14.03
C VAL A 317 13.77 16.72 -13.26
N THR A 318 13.32 15.59 -13.81
CA THR A 318 13.55 14.28 -13.20
C THR A 318 13.46 13.20 -14.26
N ASP A 319 14.36 12.22 -14.17
CA ASP A 319 14.35 11.03 -15.03
C ASP A 319 13.55 9.88 -14.40
N ALA A 320 13.09 10.06 -13.15
CA ALA A 320 12.33 9.05 -12.41
C ALA A 320 10.87 8.94 -12.84
N LEU A 321 10.35 9.95 -13.56
CA LEU A 321 8.96 10.02 -14.00
C LEU A 321 8.89 10.39 -15.49
N GLY A 322 7.90 9.84 -16.19
CA GLY A 322 7.60 10.24 -17.56
C GLY A 322 7.30 11.74 -17.68
N ALA A 323 7.69 12.33 -18.81
CA ALA A 323 7.42 13.74 -19.09
C ALA A 323 5.91 14.02 -19.10
N GLY A 324 5.46 14.99 -18.30
CA GLY A 324 4.06 15.33 -18.10
C GLY A 324 3.39 14.63 -16.93
N THR A 325 4.09 13.73 -16.25
CA THR A 325 3.59 13.17 -14.98
C THR A 325 3.50 14.28 -13.94
N VAL A 326 2.33 14.40 -13.33
CA VAL A 326 2.08 15.35 -12.25
C VAL A 326 2.09 14.60 -10.93
N GLN A 327 2.93 15.04 -10.01
CA GLN A 327 3.05 14.55 -8.65
C GLN A 327 2.55 15.64 -7.69
N CYS A 328 1.51 15.35 -6.91
CA CYS A 328 0.94 16.27 -5.94
C CYS A 328 1.12 15.74 -4.52
N THR A 329 1.70 16.55 -3.64
CA THR A 329 1.96 16.21 -2.24
C THR A 329 0.92 16.85 -1.33
N PHE A 330 0.17 16.01 -0.63
CA PHE A 330 -0.80 16.37 0.41
C PHE A 330 -0.09 16.42 1.76
N ALA A 331 0.56 17.54 2.04
CA ALA A 331 1.46 17.69 3.18
C ALA A 331 0.76 17.71 4.54
N ALA A 332 -0.56 17.88 4.61
CA ALA A 332 -1.31 17.76 5.87
C ALA A 332 -1.43 16.31 6.36
N TYR A 333 -1.26 15.33 5.46
CA TYR A 333 -1.52 13.91 5.71
C TYR A 333 -0.23 13.13 6.05
N ARG A 334 0.72 13.79 6.71
CA ARG A 334 1.93 13.13 7.21
C ARG A 334 1.46 12.15 8.28
N GLY A 335 1.90 10.90 8.21
CA GLY A 335 1.48 9.89 9.16
C GLY A 335 1.82 10.32 10.58
N GLY A 336 0.82 10.73 11.36
CA GLY A 336 0.90 10.69 12.80
C GLY A 336 1.04 9.22 13.18
N GLY A 337 2.25 8.80 13.54
CA GLY A 337 2.42 7.60 14.33
C GLY A 337 1.61 7.81 15.60
N GLY A 338 0.57 7.01 15.81
CA GLY A 338 -0.21 7.03 17.03
C GLY A 338 0.71 6.78 18.21
N ALA A 339 0.96 7.83 18.98
CA ALA A 339 1.34 7.75 20.37
C ALA A 339 0.17 8.35 21.17
N GLU A 340 -0.93 7.62 21.25
CA GLU A 340 -1.76 7.71 22.45
C GLU A 340 -1.11 6.84 23.52
N PRO A 341 -0.65 7.40 24.65
CA PRO A 341 -0.37 6.58 25.81
C PRO A 341 -1.71 6.05 26.32
N ILE A 342 -1.90 4.73 26.27
CA ILE A 342 -2.93 4.06 27.05
C ILE A 342 -2.61 4.36 28.52
N ALA A 343 -3.33 5.31 29.11
CA ALA A 343 -3.32 5.53 30.54
C ALA A 343 -3.80 4.22 31.21
N ARG A 344 -2.97 3.71 32.13
CA ARG A 344 -3.39 2.71 33.12
C ARG A 344 -3.98 3.40 34.32
#